data_AF-A0A2E8E640-F1
#
_entry.id   AF-A0A2E8E640-F1
#
_cell.length_a   1.000
_cell.length_b   1.000
_cell.length_c   1.000
_cell.angle_alpha   90.00
_cell.angle_beta   90.00
_cell.angle_gamma   90.00
#
_symmetry.space_group_name_H-M   'P 1'
#
loop_
_entity.id
_entity.type
_entity.pdbx_description
1 polymer ?
#
loop_
_entity_poly.entity_id
_entity_poly.type
_entity_poly.pdbx_seq_one_letter_code
_entity_poly.pdbx_strand_id
1 'polypeptide(L)'
;MLQQPVTPLIVELAEPATEQIGVGDVLVGALSFAGLMAIVAVVLAVLFAGALIALRRVRRSDPLDPNDANSTSLGLHLPSR
;
A
#
# COMPACT_ATOMS: atom_id res chain seq x y z
N MET A 1 -49.10 58.07 -24.74
CA MET A 1 -48.51 56.78 -24.30
C MET A 1 -47.16 57.10 -23.66
N LEU A 2 -47.02 56.89 -22.35
CA LEU A 2 -45.79 57.18 -21.60
C LEU A 2 -44.86 55.97 -21.73
N GLN A 3 -43.74 56.13 -22.42
CA GLN A 3 -42.68 55.13 -22.48
C GLN A 3 -41.96 55.10 -21.12
N GLN A 4 -42.12 54.02 -20.37
CA GLN A 4 -41.33 53.77 -19.17
C GLN A 4 -39.88 53.46 -19.58
N PRO A 5 -38.87 54.13 -18.98
CA PRO A 5 -37.48 53.82 -19.26
C PRO A 5 -37.16 52.43 -18.70
N VAL A 6 -36.79 51.51 -19.59
CA VAL A 6 -36.31 50.18 -19.24
C VAL A 6 -34.86 50.34 -18.79
N THR A 7 -34.60 50.37 -17.49
CA THR A 7 -33.24 50.35 -16.94
C THR A 7 -32.68 48.94 -17.09
N PRO A 8 -31.65 48.71 -17.93
CA PRO A 8 -31.06 47.39 -18.07
C PRO A 8 -30.31 47.03 -16.79
N LEU A 9 -30.70 45.92 -16.16
CA LEU A 9 -30.01 45.35 -15.01
C LEU A 9 -28.75 44.64 -15.53
N ILE A 10 -27.59 45.29 -15.37
CA ILE A 10 -26.29 44.70 -15.72
C ILE A 10 -25.88 43.80 -14.55
N VAL A 11 -25.97 42.49 -14.76
CA VAL A 11 -25.49 41.48 -13.80
C VAL A 11 -24.06 41.13 -14.17
N GLU A 12 -23.11 41.57 -13.36
CA GLU A 12 -21.70 41.18 -13.48
C GLU A 12 -21.55 39.74 -12.99
N LEU A 13 -21.34 38.80 -13.92
CA LEU A 13 -20.95 37.44 -13.57
C LEU A 13 -19.50 37.49 -13.09
N ALA A 14 -19.32 37.65 -11.78
CA ALA A 14 -18.01 37.46 -11.17
C ALA A 14 -17.52 36.04 -11.44
N GLU A 15 -16.31 35.91 -11.95
CA GLU A 15 -15.65 34.62 -12.13
C GLU A 15 -15.58 33.88 -10.78
N PRO A 16 -15.84 32.56 -10.74
CA PRO A 16 -15.79 31.83 -9.50
C PRO A 16 -14.39 31.95 -8.89
N ALA A 17 -14.32 32.53 -7.69
CA ALA A 17 -13.06 32.77 -6.97
C ALA A 17 -12.33 31.48 -6.54
N THR A 18 -12.85 30.30 -6.87
CA THR A 18 -12.29 29.00 -6.49
C THR A 18 -12.56 27.99 -7.58
N GLU A 19 -11.55 27.19 -7.89
CA GLU A 19 -11.64 26.09 -8.84
C GLU A 19 -12.75 25.12 -8.43
N GLN A 20 -13.65 24.78 -9.35
CA GLN A 20 -14.70 23.80 -9.08
C GLN A 20 -14.07 22.40 -9.03
N ILE A 21 -13.86 21.89 -7.82
CA ILE A 21 -13.43 20.50 -7.62
C ILE A 21 -14.62 19.59 -7.95
N GLY A 22 -14.48 18.81 -9.01
CA GLY A 22 -15.49 17.85 -9.41
C GLY A 22 -15.48 16.60 -8.54
N VAL A 23 -16.60 15.88 -8.50
CA VAL A 23 -16.67 14.55 -7.86
C VAL A 23 -15.66 13.59 -8.49
N GLY A 24 -15.40 13.72 -9.79
CA GLY A 24 -14.38 12.95 -10.50
C GLY A 24 -12.98 13.14 -9.92
N ASP A 25 -12.59 14.39 -9.61
CA ASP A 25 -11.26 14.70 -9.08
C ASP A 25 -11.04 14.08 -7.70
N VAL A 26 -12.09 14.10 -6.87
CA VAL A 26 -12.07 13.49 -5.54
C VAL A 26 -11.95 11.97 -5.65
N LEU A 27 -12.70 11.33 -6.56
CA LEU A 27 -12.64 9.89 -6.75
C LEU A 27 -11.27 9.44 -7.30
N VAL A 28 -10.74 10.16 -8.28
CA VAL A 28 -9.40 9.89 -8.83
C VAL A 28 -8.33 10.09 -7.76
N GLY A 29 -8.41 11.16 -6.97
CA GLY A 29 -7.49 11.42 -5.86
C GLY A 29 -7.53 10.33 -4.81
N ALA A 30 -8.73 9.93 -4.36
CA ALA A 30 -8.91 8.89 -3.36
C ALA A 30 -8.42 7.52 -3.83
N LEU A 31 -8.74 7.14 -5.07
CA LEU A 31 -8.34 5.85 -5.63
C LEU A 31 -6.82 5.78 -5.86
N SER A 32 -6.22 6.87 -6.33
CA SER A 32 -4.76 6.99 -6.52
C SER A 32 -4.03 6.87 -5.19
N PHE A 33 -4.52 7.55 -4.16
CA PHE A 33 -3.94 7.49 -2.82
C PHE A 33 -4.05 6.09 -2.21
N ALA A 34 -5.23 5.45 -2.32
CA ALA A 34 -5.43 4.09 -1.84
C ALA A 34 -4.50 3.10 -2.56
N GLY A 35 -4.36 3.23 -3.88
CA GLY A 35 -3.43 2.41 -4.66
C GLY A 35 -1.98 2.59 -4.23
N LEU A 36 -1.54 3.83 -4.01
CA LEU A 36 -0.20 4.11 -3.51
C LEU A 36 0.04 3.47 -2.14
N MET A 37 -0.92 3.57 -1.22
CA MET A 37 -0.82 2.96 0.10
C MET A 37 -0.73 1.43 0.02
N ALA A 38 -1.48 0.79 -0.87
CA ALA A 38 -1.39 -0.64 -1.09
C ALA A 38 0.01 -1.06 -1.60
N ILE A 39 0.58 -0.31 -2.54
CA ILE A 39 1.95 -0.55 -3.05
C ILE A 39 2.97 -0.42 -1.92
N VAL A 40 2.90 0.64 -1.12
CA VAL A 40 3.79 0.85 0.02
C VAL A 40 3.69 -0.31 1.02
N ALA A 41 2.47 -0.76 1.34
CA ALA A 41 2.26 -1.89 2.23
C ALA A 41 2.90 -3.19 1.70
N VAL A 42 2.75 -3.47 0.39
CA VAL A 42 3.38 -4.64 -0.25
C VAL A 42 4.89 -4.55 -0.19
N VAL A 43 5.48 -3.39 -0.50
CA VAL A 43 6.93 -3.17 -0.40
C VAL A 43 7.43 -3.42 1.01
N LEU A 44 6.76 -2.87 2.03
CA LEU A 44 7.12 -3.08 3.43
C LEU A 44 7.00 -4.55 3.84
N ALA A 45 5.95 -5.25 3.40
CA ALA A 45 5.76 -6.67 3.68
C ALA A 45 6.90 -7.52 3.08
N VAL A 46 7.30 -7.24 1.84
CA VAL A 46 8.41 -7.94 1.17
C VAL A 46 9.73 -7.66 1.89
N LEU A 47 10.00 -6.40 2.23
CA LEU A 47 11.21 -6.03 2.98
C LEU A 47 11.26 -6.73 4.34
N PHE A 48 10.13 -6.76 5.06
CA PHE A 48 10.03 -7.42 6.36
C PHE A 48 10.24 -8.93 6.26
N ALA A 49 9.58 -9.59 5.30
CA ALA A 49 9.78 -11.02 5.04
C ALA A 49 11.24 -11.33 4.65
N GLY A 50 11.83 -10.51 3.78
CA GLY A 50 13.24 -10.61 3.39
C GLY A 50 14.18 -10.47 4.58
N ALA A 51 13.92 -9.50 5.47
CA ALA A 51 14.70 -9.29 6.69
C ALA A 51 14.62 -10.50 7.64
N LEU A 52 13.43 -11.08 7.84
CA LEU A 52 13.26 -12.29 8.66
C LEU A 52 14.01 -13.49 8.08
N ILE A 53 13.95 -13.68 6.76
CA ILE A 53 14.67 -14.76 6.08
C ILE A 53 16.19 -14.56 6.23
N ALA A 54 16.68 -13.33 6.03
CA ALA A 54 18.09 -12.99 6.21
C ALA A 54 18.55 -13.24 7.65
N LEU A 55 17.76 -12.81 8.65
CA LEU A 55 18.06 -13.02 10.06
C LEU A 55 18.09 -14.51 10.42
N ARG A 56 17.15 -15.30 9.90
CA ARG A 56 17.15 -16.76 10.06
C ARG A 56 18.41 -17.38 9.47
N ARG A 57 18.86 -16.91 8.30
CA ARG A 57 20.06 -17.42 7.66
C ARG A 57 21.30 -17.13 8.50
N VAL A 58 21.45 -15.91 9.03
CA VAL A 58 22.58 -15.54 9.89
C VAL A 58 22.60 -16.36 11.18
N ARG A 59 21.45 -16.59 11.82
CA ARG A 59 21.35 -17.39 13.05
C ARG A 59 21.63 -18.89 12.85
N ARG A 60 21.44 -19.41 11.64
CA ARG A 60 21.68 -20.82 11.31
C ARG A 60 23.11 -21.09 10.84
N SER A 61 23.91 -20.04 10.65
CA SER A 61 25.32 -20.13 10.30
C SER A 61 26.23 -20.32 11.53
N ASP A 62 25.68 -20.59 12.71
CA ASP A 62 26.47 -21.17 13.78
C ASP A 62 26.91 -22.55 13.27
N PRO A 63 28.22 -22.79 13.06
CA PRO A 63 28.69 -24.02 12.44
C PRO A 63 28.38 -25.15 13.41
N LEU A 64 27.31 -25.89 13.10
CA LEU A 64 27.06 -27.19 13.70
C LEU A 64 28.36 -27.98 13.55
N ASP A 65 28.90 -28.36 14.70
CA ASP A 65 29.96 -29.33 14.84
C ASP A 65 29.75 -30.45 13.80
N PRO A 66 30.71 -30.72 12.90
CA PRO A 66 30.57 -31.72 11.84
C PRO A 66 30.28 -33.13 12.38
N ASN A 67 30.30 -33.33 13.69
CA ASN A 67 29.94 -34.56 14.37
C ASN A 67 28.41 -34.80 14.51
N ASP A 68 27.56 -33.77 14.37
CA ASP A 68 26.10 -33.90 14.51
C ASP A 68 25.37 -34.25 13.20
N ALA A 69 26.05 -34.25 12.07
CA ALA A 69 25.47 -34.60 10.77
C ALA A 69 25.11 -36.10 10.64
N ASN A 70 25.59 -36.94 11.56
CA ASN A 70 25.40 -38.40 11.52
C ASN A 70 24.24 -38.90 12.42
N SER A 71 23.52 -38.01 13.11
CA SER A 71 22.43 -38.37 14.04
C SER A 71 21.05 -37.89 13.59
N THR A 72 20.84 -37.70 12.28
CA THR A 72 19.48 -37.60 11.70
C THR A 72 18.82 -38.98 11.59
N SER A 73 18.85 -39.77 12.67
CA SER A 73 17.94 -40.91 12.80
C SER A 73 16.55 -40.34 13.13
N LEU A 74 15.70 -40.20 12.12
CA LEU A 74 14.26 -40.11 12.35
C LEU A 74 13.88 -41.32 13.20
N GLY A 75 13.43 -41.08 14.43
CA GLY A 75 13.00 -42.09 15.39
C GLY A 75 11.74 -42.82 14.97
N LEU A 76 11.78 -43.50 13.81
CA LEU A 76 10.79 -44.50 13.45
C LEU A 76 11.23 -45.82 14.09
N HIS A 77 10.82 -46.00 15.33
CA HIS A 77 10.97 -47.25 16.08
C HIS A 77 10.14 -48.34 15.39
N LEU A 78 10.73 -49.06 14.44
CA LEU A 78 10.17 -50.29 13.89
C LEU A 78 10.61 -51.47 14.77
N PRO A 79 9.69 -52.17 15.45
CA PRO A 79 10.03 -53.41 16.14
C PRO A 79 10.28 -54.50 15.10
N SER A 80 11.55 -54.89 14.93
CA SER A 80 11.92 -56.12 14.23
C SER A 80 11.63 -57.32 15.13
N ARG A 81 10.76 -58.22 14.66
CA ARG A 81 10.60 -59.58 15.20
C ARG A 81 11.78 -60.47 14.84
#